data_AF-A0AB34INS9-F1
#
_entry.id   AF-A0AB34INS9-F1
#
_cell.length_a   1.000
_cell.length_b   1.000
_cell.length_c   1.000
_cell.angle_alpha   90.00
_cell.angle_beta   90.00
_cell.angle_gamma   90.00
#
_symmetry.space_group_name_H-M   'P 1'
#
loop_
_entity.id
_entity.type
_entity.pdbx_description
1 polymer ?
#
loop_
_entity_poly.entity_id
_entity_poly.type
_entity_poly.pdbx_seq_one_letter_code
_entity_poly.pdbx_strand_id
1 'polypeptide(L)'
;MRLMPGVNAVQVITQDKYYGSSSVSTVVGHGPNFMYLQQGEGTYAPGSYQKVEWTWDATTSKWYMCTSSHGHATLDAVVLHSTAGVHLHNATHDQCGAFSNSVLSPLTLDVAGSWVDNWGAYYVITQDKYYGSSSVSTVVGHGPNFMYLQQGEGTYAPGSYQKVEWTWDATTSKWYMCTSSHGHATLDAVVLHSTAGVHLHNATHDQCGAFSNSVLSPLTLDVAGSWVDNWGAYYVITQDKYYGSSSVSTVVGHGPNFMYLQQGEGTYAPGSYQKVEWTWDATTSKWYMCTSSHGHATLDAVVLHSTAGVHLHNATHDQCGAFSNSVLSPLTLDVTGSWVDNFGKFHMFASNVWYAGVNNVTYSTSGIIGFGPNYMFVIKGEGTNASGTYEKVEWTWHSNSSIWYMCTTTHGHASLDAAVLRSTLGVHVGNRSQDKCGDVLNTVMYPVSFSFNPVAKLISSIQN
;
A
#
# COMPACT_ATOMS: atom_id res chain seq x y z
N MET A 1 -11.65 -30.42 32.76
CA MET A 1 -12.36 -29.58 31.77
C MET A 1 -11.38 -29.32 30.64
N ARG A 2 -11.63 -29.86 29.44
CA ARG A 2 -10.74 -29.73 28.28
C ARG A 2 -10.69 -28.26 27.86
N LEU A 3 -9.51 -27.65 27.90
CA LEU A 3 -9.20 -26.43 27.16
C LEU A 3 -9.33 -26.77 25.67
N MET A 4 -10.27 -26.14 24.97
CA MET A 4 -10.36 -26.27 23.53
C MET A 4 -9.21 -25.49 22.87
N PRO A 5 -8.59 -26.02 21.80
CA PRO A 5 -7.58 -25.30 21.02
C PRO A 5 -8.22 -24.10 20.32
N GLY A 6 -7.43 -23.03 20.15
CA GLY A 6 -7.85 -21.74 19.63
C GLY A 6 -8.66 -21.80 18.35
N VAL A 7 -9.88 -21.27 18.42
CA VAL A 7 -10.60 -20.76 17.27
C VAL A 7 -10.50 -19.24 17.39
N ASN A 8 -9.69 -18.62 16.53
CA ASN A 8 -9.78 -17.18 16.32
C ASN A 8 -11.15 -16.91 15.68
N ALA A 9 -12.18 -16.77 16.52
CA ALA A 9 -13.51 -16.44 16.05
C ALA A 9 -13.49 -15.02 15.48
N VAL A 10 -13.52 -14.92 14.16
CA VAL A 10 -13.69 -13.65 13.46
C VAL A 10 -15.11 -13.17 13.71
N GLN A 11 -15.24 -11.90 14.10
CA GLN A 11 -16.52 -11.28 14.42
C GLN A 11 -16.69 -10.08 13.50
N VAL A 12 -17.72 -10.11 12.64
CA VAL A 12 -18.12 -8.93 11.85
C VAL A 12 -19.32 -8.32 12.57
N ILE A 13 -19.25 -7.02 12.86
CA ILE A 13 -20.29 -6.30 13.60
C ILE A 13 -20.83 -5.21 12.68
N THR A 14 -22.13 -5.22 12.45
CA THR A 14 -22.87 -4.12 11.81
C THR A 14 -23.79 -3.46 12.83
N GLN A 15 -24.50 -2.40 12.43
CA GLN A 15 -25.44 -1.71 13.31
C GLN A 15 -26.54 -2.66 13.86
N ASP A 16 -26.99 -3.61 13.03
CA ASP A 16 -28.15 -4.45 13.33
C ASP A 16 -27.79 -5.93 13.54
N LYS A 17 -26.57 -6.35 13.20
CA LYS A 17 -26.17 -7.75 13.17
C LYS A 17 -24.76 -7.98 13.73
N TYR A 18 -24.61 -9.14 14.34
CA TYR A 18 -23.33 -9.68 14.77
C TYR A 18 -23.12 -11.03 14.11
N TYR A 19 -22.04 -11.15 13.32
CA TYR A 19 -21.69 -12.33 12.57
C TYR A 19 -20.49 -13.01 13.21
N GLY A 20 -20.71 -14.20 13.76
CA GLY A 20 -19.63 -15.13 14.11
C GLY A 20 -19.26 -16.01 12.91
N SER A 21 -18.25 -16.86 13.07
CA SER A 21 -17.75 -17.75 12.02
C SER A 21 -18.79 -18.70 11.41
N SER A 22 -19.90 -18.96 12.10
CA SER A 22 -20.96 -19.87 11.64
C SER A 22 -22.33 -19.53 12.23
N SER A 23 -22.55 -18.29 12.67
CA SER A 23 -23.76 -17.90 13.37
C SER A 23 -24.06 -16.42 13.19
N VAL A 24 -25.34 -16.08 13.17
CA VAL A 24 -25.78 -14.69 13.07
C VAL A 24 -26.64 -14.36 14.28
N SER A 25 -26.33 -13.26 14.96
CA SER A 25 -27.13 -12.71 16.05
C SER A 25 -27.66 -11.33 15.67
N THR A 26 -28.86 -11.00 16.13
CA THR A 26 -29.48 -9.70 15.88
C THR A 26 -29.14 -8.75 17.01
N VAL A 27 -28.68 -7.55 16.68
CA VAL A 27 -28.49 -6.48 17.67
C VAL A 27 -29.88 -5.95 18.05
N VAL A 28 -30.25 -6.12 19.32
CA VAL A 28 -31.58 -5.72 19.84
C VAL A 28 -31.53 -4.48 20.72
N GLY A 29 -30.33 -3.96 20.96
CA GLY A 29 -30.09 -2.69 21.65
C GLY A 29 -28.59 -2.46 21.81
N HIS A 30 -28.14 -1.21 21.82
CA HIS A 30 -26.73 -0.89 22.01
C HIS A 30 -26.54 0.45 22.71
N GLY A 31 -25.36 0.63 23.28
CA GLY A 31 -24.85 1.88 23.83
C GLY A 31 -23.43 2.16 23.32
N PRO A 32 -22.74 3.16 23.87
CA PRO A 32 -21.39 3.54 23.41
C PRO A 32 -20.36 2.42 23.53
N ASN A 33 -20.50 1.58 24.56
CA ASN A 33 -19.52 0.56 24.96
C ASN A 33 -20.13 -0.83 25.13
N PHE A 34 -21.34 -1.05 24.62
CA PHE A 34 -21.99 -2.35 24.70
C PHE A 34 -23.07 -2.56 23.64
N MET A 35 -23.40 -3.80 23.36
CA MET A 35 -24.58 -4.21 22.59
C MET A 35 -25.23 -5.44 23.22
N TYR A 36 -26.53 -5.56 23.04
CA TYR A 36 -27.31 -6.77 23.33
C TYR A 36 -27.57 -7.49 22.01
N LEU A 37 -27.28 -8.79 22.02
CA LEU A 37 -27.46 -9.68 20.91
C LEU A 37 -28.58 -10.66 21.25
N GLN A 38 -29.56 -10.81 20.39
CA GLN A 38 -30.42 -11.98 20.39
C GLN A 38 -29.76 -13.05 19.53
N GLN A 39 -29.44 -14.19 20.13
CA GLN A 39 -28.83 -15.30 19.43
C GLN A 39 -29.79 -15.85 18.37
N GLY A 40 -29.39 -15.76 17.09
CA GLY A 40 -30.15 -16.28 15.96
C GLY A 40 -29.83 -17.74 15.66
N GLU A 41 -30.24 -18.19 14.48
CA GLU A 41 -29.96 -19.54 13.99
C GLU A 41 -28.44 -19.80 13.87
N GLY A 42 -28.04 -21.08 14.04
CA GLY A 42 -26.64 -21.50 14.01
C GLY A 42 -25.82 -21.20 15.28
N THR A 43 -26.42 -20.57 16.30
CA THR A 43 -25.79 -20.36 17.61
C THR A 43 -25.99 -21.57 18.56
N TYR A 44 -25.22 -21.62 19.66
CA TYR A 44 -25.33 -22.67 20.68
C TYR A 44 -26.66 -22.64 21.45
N ALA A 45 -27.33 -21.48 21.54
CA ALA A 45 -28.62 -21.33 22.23
C ALA A 45 -29.54 -20.32 21.50
N PRO A 46 -30.16 -20.70 20.37
CA PRO A 46 -31.07 -19.82 19.62
C PRO A 46 -32.20 -19.29 20.51
N GLY A 47 -32.49 -17.99 20.40
CA GLY A 47 -33.51 -17.32 21.22
C GLY A 47 -33.02 -16.86 22.61
N SER A 48 -31.81 -17.23 23.02
CA SER A 48 -31.15 -16.62 24.18
C SER A 48 -30.56 -15.25 23.83
N TYR A 49 -30.14 -14.51 24.85
CA TYR A 49 -29.56 -13.19 24.67
C TYR A 49 -28.11 -13.17 25.18
N GLN A 50 -27.28 -12.38 24.53
CA GLN A 50 -25.93 -12.07 24.99
C GLN A 50 -25.78 -10.58 25.17
N LYS A 51 -24.88 -10.17 26.05
CA LYS A 51 -24.36 -8.82 26.07
C LYS A 51 -22.90 -8.87 25.65
N VAL A 52 -22.53 -8.00 24.72
CA VAL A 52 -21.13 -7.76 24.37
C VAL A 52 -20.77 -6.37 24.86
N GLU A 53 -19.72 -6.25 25.66
CA GLU A 53 -19.19 -4.98 26.15
C GLU A 53 -17.77 -4.78 25.61
N TRP A 54 -17.34 -3.55 25.38
CA TRP A 54 -15.98 -3.25 24.93
C TRP A 54 -15.40 -2.00 25.57
N THR A 55 -14.07 -1.92 25.64
CA THR A 55 -13.34 -0.78 26.21
C THR A 55 -12.04 -0.56 25.46
N TRP A 56 -11.73 0.69 25.13
CA TRP A 56 -10.41 1.08 24.67
C TRP A 56 -9.51 1.37 25.86
N ASP A 57 -8.36 0.73 25.95
CA ASP A 57 -7.31 1.10 26.87
C ASP A 57 -6.24 1.90 26.13
N ALA A 58 -6.18 3.20 26.43
CA ALA A 58 -5.20 4.11 25.85
C ALA A 58 -3.74 3.74 26.20
N THR A 59 -3.52 3.07 27.35
CA THR A 59 -2.18 2.68 27.81
C THR A 59 -1.58 1.59 26.92
N THR A 60 -2.40 0.59 26.58
CA THR A 60 -1.99 -0.54 25.75
C THR A 60 -2.32 -0.34 24.28
N SER A 61 -3.09 0.70 23.94
CA SER A 61 -3.62 0.96 22.60
C SER A 61 -4.36 -0.25 22.04
N LYS A 62 -5.19 -0.86 22.89
CA LYS A 62 -5.95 -2.08 22.57
C LYS A 62 -7.42 -1.92 22.93
N TRP A 63 -8.25 -2.58 22.14
CA TRP A 63 -9.65 -2.82 22.49
C TRP A 63 -9.76 -4.12 23.28
N TYR A 64 -10.52 -4.07 24.36
CA TYR A 64 -10.87 -5.23 25.17
C TYR A 64 -12.36 -5.48 24.99
N MET A 65 -12.74 -6.73 24.84
CA MET A 65 -14.12 -7.14 24.64
C MET A 65 -14.51 -8.23 25.62
N CYS A 66 -15.75 -8.12 26.05
CA CYS A 66 -16.41 -9.07 26.91
C CYS A 66 -17.71 -9.57 26.33
N THR A 67 -18.00 -10.86 26.46
CA THR A 67 -19.29 -11.43 26.08
C THR A 67 -19.88 -12.20 27.26
N SER A 68 -21.03 -11.76 27.76
CA SER A 68 -21.81 -12.48 28.77
C SER A 68 -23.05 -13.11 28.13
N SER A 69 -23.23 -14.41 28.34
CA SER A 69 -24.45 -15.11 27.95
C SER A 69 -25.50 -14.97 29.04
N HIS A 70 -26.69 -14.56 28.65
CA HIS A 70 -27.84 -14.43 29.52
C HIS A 70 -28.87 -15.46 29.07
N GLY A 71 -29.04 -16.52 29.86
CA GLY A 71 -30.03 -17.58 29.62
C GLY A 71 -31.49 -17.14 29.81
N HIS A 72 -31.77 -15.84 29.72
CA HIS A 72 -33.10 -15.27 29.88
C HIS A 72 -33.86 -15.29 28.55
N ALA A 73 -35.19 -15.44 28.63
CA ALA A 73 -36.06 -15.52 27.47
C ALA A 73 -36.48 -14.14 26.91
N THR A 74 -36.17 -13.03 27.58
CA THR A 74 -36.60 -11.68 27.18
C THR A 74 -35.49 -10.64 27.31
N LEU A 75 -35.53 -9.64 26.43
CA LEU A 75 -34.60 -8.49 26.44
C LEU A 75 -34.70 -7.70 27.76
N ASP A 76 -35.92 -7.45 28.25
CA ASP A 76 -36.13 -6.71 29.51
C ASP A 76 -35.45 -7.39 30.71
N ALA A 77 -35.48 -8.72 30.77
CA ALA A 77 -34.79 -9.47 31.82
C ALA A 77 -33.27 -9.31 31.70
N VAL A 78 -32.71 -9.33 30.48
CA VAL A 78 -31.28 -9.10 30.27
C VAL A 78 -30.88 -7.69 30.64
N VAL A 79 -31.63 -6.67 30.22
CA VAL A 79 -31.34 -5.27 30.56
C VAL A 79 -31.41 -5.05 32.07
N LEU A 80 -32.40 -5.63 32.75
CA LEU A 80 -32.56 -5.50 34.20
C LEU A 80 -31.46 -6.22 34.99
N HIS A 81 -31.01 -7.38 34.51
CA HIS A 81 -29.97 -8.19 35.18
C HIS A 81 -28.54 -7.86 34.75
N SER A 82 -28.36 -7.13 33.65
CA SER A 82 -27.04 -6.70 33.21
C SER A 82 -26.76 -5.28 33.67
N THR A 83 -25.99 -5.16 34.73
CA THR A 83 -25.39 -3.89 35.13
C THR A 83 -24.40 -3.44 34.06
N ALA A 84 -24.57 -2.23 33.53
CA ALA A 84 -23.62 -1.61 32.61
C ALA A 84 -22.26 -1.42 33.31
N GLY A 85 -21.17 -1.81 32.64
CA GLY A 85 -19.83 -1.47 33.10
C GLY A 85 -19.16 -2.47 34.04
N VAL A 86 -19.79 -3.61 34.33
CA VAL A 86 -19.21 -4.63 35.23
C VAL A 86 -18.01 -5.36 34.60
N HIS A 87 -17.91 -5.38 33.27
CA HIS A 87 -16.82 -6.05 32.55
C HIS A 87 -15.94 -5.12 31.70
N LEU A 88 -15.99 -3.80 31.94
CA LEU A 88 -15.08 -2.87 31.27
C LEU A 88 -13.65 -3.08 31.78
N HIS A 89 -12.71 -3.23 30.85
CA HIS A 89 -11.31 -3.39 31.22
C HIS A 89 -10.81 -2.15 31.97
N ASN A 90 -10.29 -2.35 33.18
CA ASN A 90 -9.63 -1.31 33.96
C ASN A 90 -8.56 -1.93 34.86
N ALA A 91 -7.80 -1.09 35.59
CA ALA A 91 -6.71 -1.52 36.46
C ALA A 91 -7.13 -2.53 37.57
N THR A 92 -8.43 -2.64 37.87
CA THR A 92 -9.01 -3.50 38.91
C THR A 92 -9.91 -4.62 38.36
N HIS A 93 -10.22 -4.61 37.06
CA HIS A 93 -11.04 -5.62 36.37
C HIS A 93 -10.45 -5.95 35.00
N ASP A 94 -9.82 -7.12 34.91
CA ASP A 94 -9.28 -7.75 33.70
C ASP A 94 -10.12 -8.96 33.23
N GLN A 95 -11.30 -9.14 33.83
CA GLN A 95 -12.14 -10.32 33.64
C GLN A 95 -13.61 -10.01 33.29
N CYS A 96 -14.10 -10.81 32.36
CA CYS A 96 -15.46 -11.09 31.98
C CYS A 96 -16.15 -12.08 32.91
N GLY A 97 -16.45 -11.65 34.13
CA GLY A 97 -16.99 -12.55 35.15
C GLY A 97 -15.93 -13.58 35.53
N ALA A 98 -16.06 -14.82 35.07
CA ALA A 98 -15.10 -15.91 35.33
C ALA A 98 -14.04 -16.10 34.23
N PHE A 99 -14.09 -15.31 33.15
CA PHE A 99 -13.18 -15.43 32.00
C PHE A 99 -12.31 -14.18 31.86
N SER A 100 -11.12 -14.29 31.29
CA SER A 100 -10.32 -13.11 30.93
C SER A 100 -10.98 -12.33 29.79
N ASN A 101 -10.75 -11.01 29.75
CA ASN A 101 -11.17 -10.19 28.61
C ASN A 101 -10.46 -10.64 27.33
N SER A 102 -11.19 -10.65 26.22
CA SER A 102 -10.60 -10.86 24.89
C SER A 102 -9.95 -9.56 24.41
N VAL A 103 -8.71 -9.63 23.97
CA VAL A 103 -8.04 -8.50 23.30
C VAL A 103 -8.44 -8.52 21.83
N LEU A 104 -9.06 -7.44 21.37
CA LEU A 104 -9.35 -7.21 19.96
C LEU A 104 -8.18 -6.45 19.31
N SER A 105 -7.67 -7.03 18.23
CA SER A 105 -6.76 -6.35 17.31
C SER A 105 -7.48 -6.19 15.98
N PRO A 106 -7.33 -5.04 15.28
CA PRO A 106 -7.75 -4.94 13.89
C PRO A 106 -7.13 -6.08 13.10
N LEU A 107 -7.97 -6.86 12.41
CA LEU A 107 -7.47 -7.87 11.51
C LEU A 107 -7.00 -7.17 10.24
N THR A 108 -5.75 -7.41 9.83
CA THR A 108 -5.26 -6.97 8.53
C THR A 108 -5.64 -7.99 7.47
N LEU A 109 -6.24 -7.53 6.37
CA LEU A 109 -6.35 -8.34 5.16
C LEU A 109 -4.95 -8.63 4.57
N ASP A 110 -4.52 -9.88 4.60
CA ASP A 110 -3.19 -10.36 4.17
C ASP A 110 -3.03 -10.40 2.64
N VAL A 111 -4.13 -10.51 1.90
CA VAL A 111 -4.18 -10.43 0.44
C VAL A 111 -4.40 -9.01 -0.08
N ALA A 112 -4.29 -7.97 0.76
CA ALA A 112 -4.32 -6.60 0.27
C ALA A 112 -3.13 -6.33 -0.68
N GLY A 113 -3.39 -5.72 -1.84
CA GLY A 113 -2.39 -5.46 -2.88
C GLY A 113 -2.94 -5.58 -4.30
N SER A 114 -2.04 -5.50 -5.28
CA SER A 114 -2.34 -5.69 -6.71
C SER A 114 -1.94 -7.10 -7.15
N TRP A 115 -2.85 -7.80 -7.79
CA TRP A 115 -2.70 -9.21 -8.14
C TRP A 115 -3.11 -9.47 -9.58
N VAL A 116 -2.50 -10.49 -10.18
CA VAL A 116 -2.95 -11.13 -11.42
C VAL A 116 -3.10 -12.61 -11.16
N ASP A 117 -4.19 -13.21 -11.65
CA ASP A 117 -4.34 -14.65 -11.61
C ASP A 117 -3.77 -15.35 -12.85
N ASN A 118 -3.73 -16.67 -12.81
CA ASN A 118 -3.31 -17.52 -13.92
C ASN A 118 -4.27 -17.50 -15.13
N TRP A 119 -5.40 -16.80 -15.04
CA TRP A 119 -6.35 -16.57 -16.13
C TRP A 119 -6.15 -15.18 -16.78
N GLY A 120 -5.27 -14.35 -16.23
CA GLY A 120 -4.99 -12.99 -16.69
C GLY A 120 -5.97 -11.95 -16.15
N ALA A 121 -6.88 -12.32 -15.26
CA ALA A 121 -7.70 -11.35 -14.55
C ALA A 121 -6.84 -10.70 -13.45
N TYR A 122 -7.02 -9.39 -13.28
CA TYR A 122 -6.32 -8.63 -12.28
C TYR A 122 -7.27 -8.12 -11.21
N TYR A 123 -6.72 -7.91 -10.02
CA TYR A 123 -7.45 -7.49 -8.85
C TYR A 123 -6.62 -6.47 -8.09
N VAL A 124 -7.25 -5.37 -7.67
CA VAL A 124 -6.70 -4.50 -6.64
C VAL A 124 -7.55 -4.70 -5.39
N ILE A 125 -6.93 -5.22 -4.34
CA ILE A 125 -7.60 -5.58 -3.09
C ILE A 125 -7.12 -4.62 -2.00
N THR A 126 -8.06 -3.96 -1.33
CA THR A 126 -7.83 -3.06 -0.20
C THR A 126 -8.62 -3.58 1.01
N GLN A 127 -8.50 -2.94 2.17
CA GLN A 127 -9.24 -3.36 3.37
C GLN A 127 -10.77 -3.30 3.19
N ASP A 128 -11.25 -2.36 2.37
CA ASP A 128 -12.66 -2.03 2.22
C ASP A 128 -13.21 -2.29 0.80
N LYS A 129 -12.34 -2.46 -0.20
CA LYS A 129 -12.74 -2.60 -1.60
C LYS A 129 -11.98 -3.69 -2.32
N TYR A 130 -12.69 -4.35 -3.23
CA TYR A 130 -12.18 -5.32 -4.19
C TYR A 130 -12.48 -4.81 -5.59
N TYR A 131 -11.45 -4.37 -6.31
CA TYR A 131 -11.56 -3.82 -7.65
C TYR A 131 -11.16 -4.87 -8.68
N GLY A 132 -12.07 -5.17 -9.59
CA GLY A 132 -11.77 -5.87 -10.83
C GLY A 132 -11.47 -4.88 -11.96
N SER A 133 -11.48 -5.36 -13.19
CA SER A 133 -11.11 -4.54 -14.34
C SER A 133 -12.06 -3.42 -14.71
N SER A 134 -13.34 -3.61 -14.41
CA SER A 134 -14.39 -2.62 -14.60
C SER A 134 -15.52 -2.86 -13.60
N SER A 135 -15.17 -3.39 -12.43
CA SER A 135 -16.12 -3.80 -11.41
C SER A 135 -15.60 -3.40 -10.04
N VAL A 136 -16.53 -3.04 -9.16
CA VAL A 136 -16.22 -2.66 -7.79
C VAL A 136 -17.07 -3.49 -6.86
N SER A 137 -16.45 -4.12 -5.87
CA SER A 137 -17.15 -4.77 -4.77
C SER A 137 -16.68 -4.21 -3.43
N THR A 138 -17.57 -4.13 -2.47
CA THR A 138 -17.27 -3.66 -1.12
C THR A 138 -16.94 -4.85 -0.24
N VAL A 139 -15.82 -4.81 0.48
CA VAL A 139 -15.48 -5.78 1.52
C VAL A 139 -16.36 -5.47 2.73
N VAL A 140 -17.34 -6.35 3.00
CA VAL A 140 -18.28 -6.16 4.12
C VAL A 140 -17.84 -6.87 5.40
N GLY A 141 -16.79 -7.70 5.30
CA GLY A 141 -16.15 -8.35 6.43
C GLY A 141 -15.12 -9.36 5.95
N HIS A 142 -14.11 -9.66 6.76
CA HIS A 142 -13.08 -10.62 6.41
C HIS A 142 -12.49 -11.31 7.64
N GLY A 143 -11.95 -12.50 7.40
CA GLY A 143 -11.16 -13.29 8.33
C GLY A 143 -9.72 -13.48 7.83
N PRO A 144 -8.93 -14.35 8.48
CA PRO A 144 -7.53 -14.58 8.11
C PRO A 144 -7.33 -15.15 6.71
N ASN A 145 -8.35 -15.80 6.15
CA ASN A 145 -8.26 -16.57 4.91
C ASN A 145 -9.54 -16.47 4.07
N PHE A 146 -10.39 -15.47 4.35
CA PHE A 146 -11.60 -15.23 3.59
C PHE A 146 -12.06 -13.78 3.70
N MET A 147 -12.83 -13.31 2.72
CA MET A 147 -13.60 -12.07 2.80
C MET A 147 -14.98 -12.26 2.19
N TYR A 148 -15.93 -11.49 2.69
CA TYR A 148 -17.26 -11.35 2.10
C TYR A 148 -17.29 -10.07 1.29
N LEU A 149 -17.74 -10.20 0.05
CA LEU A 149 -17.89 -9.10 -0.88
C LEU A 149 -19.37 -8.84 -1.12
N GLN A 150 -19.80 -7.58 -0.99
CA GLN A 150 -21.03 -7.13 -1.61
C GLN A 150 -20.68 -6.61 -3.01
N GLN A 151 -21.26 -7.24 -4.02
CA GLN A 151 -21.07 -6.84 -5.40
C GLN A 151 -21.68 -5.46 -5.63
N GLY A 152 -20.89 -4.54 -6.16
CA GLY A 152 -21.32 -3.21 -6.54
C GLY A 152 -21.60 -3.09 -8.03
N GLU A 153 -21.43 -1.89 -8.55
CA GLU A 153 -21.57 -1.59 -9.97
C GLU A 153 -20.49 -2.28 -10.82
N GLY A 154 -20.80 -2.54 -12.09
CA GLY A 154 -19.88 -3.17 -13.04
C GLY A 154 -19.64 -4.67 -12.81
N THR A 155 -20.21 -5.27 -11.77
CA THR A 155 -20.19 -6.73 -11.57
C THR A 155 -21.32 -7.42 -12.35
N TYR A 156 -21.28 -8.75 -12.45
CA TYR A 156 -22.32 -9.52 -13.14
C TYR A 156 -23.66 -9.57 -12.38
N ALA A 157 -23.64 -9.40 -11.04
CA ALA A 157 -24.84 -9.41 -10.20
C ALA A 157 -24.76 -8.35 -9.08
N PRO A 158 -24.91 -7.05 -9.42
CA PRO A 158 -24.89 -5.97 -8.43
C PRO A 158 -25.89 -6.20 -7.29
N GLY A 159 -25.47 -5.92 -6.06
CA GLY A 159 -26.24 -6.14 -4.84
C GLY A 159 -26.19 -7.57 -4.29
N SER A 160 -25.68 -8.53 -5.05
CA SER A 160 -25.44 -9.89 -4.56
C SER A 160 -24.19 -9.97 -3.67
N TYR A 161 -24.05 -11.09 -2.96
CA TYR A 161 -22.91 -11.32 -2.08
C TYR A 161 -22.09 -12.53 -2.53
N GLN A 162 -20.78 -12.40 -2.37
CA GLN A 162 -19.81 -13.46 -2.63
C GLN A 162 -18.92 -13.68 -1.42
N LYS A 163 -18.31 -14.86 -1.36
CA LYS A 163 -17.22 -15.15 -0.46
C LYS A 163 -15.98 -15.44 -1.28
N VAL A 164 -14.88 -14.80 -0.94
CA VAL A 164 -13.56 -15.13 -1.49
C VAL A 164 -12.78 -15.80 -0.38
N GLU A 165 -12.21 -16.96 -0.63
CA GLU A 165 -11.31 -17.69 0.27
C GLU A 165 -9.93 -17.79 -0.35
N TRP A 166 -8.89 -17.81 0.48
CA TRP A 166 -7.52 -17.93 -0.01
C TRP A 166 -6.61 -18.73 0.93
N THR A 167 -5.55 -19.31 0.37
CA THR A 167 -4.51 -20.03 1.10
C THR A 167 -3.14 -19.69 0.55
N TRP A 168 -2.15 -19.48 1.42
CA TRP A 168 -0.74 -19.46 1.05
C TRP A 168 -0.16 -20.87 1.07
N ASP A 169 0.39 -21.31 -0.06
CA ASP A 169 1.20 -22.52 -0.12
C ASP A 169 2.68 -22.15 -0.05
N ALA A 170 3.29 -22.43 1.11
CA ALA A 170 4.70 -22.16 1.34
C ALA A 170 5.64 -22.99 0.44
N THR A 171 5.19 -24.14 -0.07
CA THR A 171 5.98 -25.03 -0.94
C THR A 171 6.18 -24.40 -2.31
N THR A 172 5.10 -23.83 -2.85
CA THR A 172 5.10 -23.19 -4.18
C THR A 172 5.33 -21.68 -4.10
N SER A 173 5.31 -21.10 -2.89
CA SER A 173 5.36 -19.65 -2.64
C SER A 173 4.28 -18.90 -3.43
N LYS A 174 3.06 -19.42 -3.40
CA LYS A 174 1.92 -18.89 -4.15
C LYS A 174 0.67 -18.78 -3.29
N TRP A 175 -0.14 -17.78 -3.62
CA TRP A 175 -1.50 -17.63 -3.10
C TRP A 175 -2.48 -18.33 -4.03
N TYR A 176 -3.38 -19.10 -3.44
CA TYR A 176 -4.48 -19.75 -4.13
C TYR A 176 -5.77 -19.09 -3.66
N MET A 177 -6.65 -18.74 -4.60
CA MET A 177 -7.90 -18.03 -4.34
C MET A 177 -9.07 -18.78 -4.97
N CYS A 178 -10.17 -18.85 -4.22
CA CYS A 178 -11.46 -19.31 -4.71
C CYS A 178 -12.52 -18.24 -4.43
N THR A 179 -13.35 -17.96 -5.44
CA THR A 179 -14.52 -17.08 -5.29
C THR A 179 -15.79 -17.91 -5.42
N SER A 180 -16.57 -17.95 -4.35
CA SER A 180 -17.88 -18.61 -4.31
C SER A 180 -18.98 -17.56 -4.38
N SER A 181 -19.74 -17.61 -5.47
CA SER A 181 -21.00 -16.86 -5.58
C SER A 181 -22.08 -17.60 -4.81
N HIS A 182 -22.63 -16.95 -3.80
CA HIS A 182 -23.71 -17.55 -3.04
C HIS A 182 -25.10 -17.21 -3.60
N GLY A 183 -25.20 -16.34 -4.61
CA GLY A 183 -26.47 -16.02 -5.29
C GLY A 183 -27.58 -15.51 -4.37
N HIS A 184 -27.24 -15.20 -3.12
CA HIS A 184 -28.17 -14.77 -2.08
C HIS A 184 -28.26 -13.25 -2.05
N ALA A 185 -29.44 -12.75 -1.67
CA ALA A 185 -29.72 -11.33 -1.60
C ALA A 185 -29.25 -10.65 -0.29
N THR A 186 -28.77 -11.42 0.70
CA THR A 186 -28.39 -10.88 2.02
C THR A 186 -27.08 -11.47 2.53
N LEU A 187 -26.35 -10.67 3.33
CA LEU A 187 -25.13 -11.10 4.01
C LEU A 187 -25.40 -12.25 5.01
N ASP A 188 -26.52 -12.20 5.75
CA ASP A 188 -26.94 -13.25 6.68
C ASP A 188 -26.97 -14.63 6.00
N ALA A 189 -27.58 -14.72 4.82
CA ALA A 189 -27.67 -15.97 4.08
C ALA A 189 -26.29 -16.46 3.64
N VAL A 190 -25.40 -15.57 3.18
CA VAL A 190 -24.03 -15.95 2.80
C VAL A 190 -23.25 -16.46 4.00
N VAL A 191 -23.30 -15.78 5.14
CA VAL A 191 -22.57 -16.22 6.34
C VAL A 191 -23.09 -17.57 6.85
N LEU A 192 -24.41 -17.77 6.91
CA LEU A 192 -25.01 -19.03 7.39
C LEU A 192 -24.78 -20.21 6.44
N HIS A 193 -24.75 -19.97 5.12
CA HIS A 193 -24.58 -21.04 4.13
C HIS A 193 -23.13 -21.22 3.67
N SER A 194 -22.24 -20.28 3.98
CA SER A 194 -20.82 -20.47 3.69
C SER A 194 -20.19 -21.41 4.73
N THR A 195 -19.85 -22.61 4.29
CA THR A 195 -19.02 -23.51 5.07
C THR A 195 -17.58 -22.99 5.01
N ALA A 196 -16.99 -22.72 6.18
CA ALA A 196 -15.60 -22.30 6.26
C ALA A 196 -14.66 -23.41 5.76
N GLY A 197 -13.69 -23.06 4.93
CA GLY A 197 -12.58 -23.94 4.60
C GLY A 197 -12.84 -24.98 3.51
N VAL A 198 -14.03 -24.97 2.90
CA VAL A 198 -14.38 -25.94 1.85
C VAL A 198 -13.62 -25.69 0.56
N HIS A 199 -13.18 -24.46 0.28
CA HIS A 199 -12.46 -24.13 -0.94
C HIS A 199 -11.01 -23.69 -0.73
N LEU A 200 -10.43 -24.01 0.43
CA LEU A 200 -9.02 -23.74 0.68
C LEU A 200 -8.16 -24.76 -0.05
N HIS A 201 -7.18 -24.25 -0.80
CA HIS A 201 -6.15 -25.08 -1.43
C HIS A 201 -5.39 -25.89 -0.39
N ASN A 202 -5.27 -27.19 -0.60
CA ASN A 202 -4.44 -28.09 0.18
C ASN A 202 -4.06 -29.34 -0.64
N ALA A 203 -3.21 -30.21 -0.08
CA ALA A 203 -2.73 -31.40 -0.76
C ALA A 203 -3.82 -32.37 -1.24
N THR A 204 -5.02 -32.30 -0.65
CA THR A 204 -6.19 -33.15 -0.99
C THR A 204 -7.30 -32.38 -1.73
N HIS A 205 -7.17 -31.07 -1.89
CA HIS A 205 -8.21 -30.21 -2.43
C HIS A 205 -7.61 -29.01 -3.17
N ASP A 206 -7.58 -29.08 -4.51
CA ASP A 206 -7.06 -28.01 -5.39
C ASP A 206 -8.17 -27.44 -6.31
N GLN A 207 -9.42 -27.47 -5.81
CA GLN A 207 -10.58 -27.04 -6.59
C GLN A 207 -11.43 -26.01 -5.82
N CYS A 208 -11.88 -25.01 -6.57
CA CYS A 208 -12.92 -24.05 -6.21
C CYS A 208 -14.26 -24.59 -6.72
N GLY A 209 -14.78 -25.63 -6.05
CA GLY A 209 -15.97 -26.35 -6.51
C GLY A 209 -15.67 -27.15 -7.78
N ALA A 210 -16.27 -26.77 -8.91
CA ALA A 210 -16.05 -27.44 -10.21
C ALA A 210 -14.86 -26.89 -11.02
N PHE A 211 -14.24 -25.79 -10.56
CA PHE A 211 -13.13 -25.13 -11.23
C PHE A 211 -11.84 -25.30 -10.42
N SER A 212 -10.68 -25.19 -11.04
CA SER A 212 -9.42 -25.10 -10.29
C SER A 212 -9.34 -23.79 -9.53
N ASN A 213 -8.56 -23.76 -8.45
CA ASN A 213 -8.25 -22.49 -7.78
C ASN A 213 -7.56 -21.51 -8.74
N SER A 214 -7.80 -20.22 -8.52
CA SER A 214 -7.02 -19.17 -9.15
C SER A 214 -5.70 -19.02 -8.42
N VAL A 215 -4.59 -18.96 -9.15
CA VAL A 215 -3.26 -18.77 -8.58
C VAL A 215 -2.90 -17.30 -8.69
N LEU A 216 -2.88 -16.61 -7.55
CA LEU A 216 -2.55 -15.20 -7.49
C LEU A 216 -1.03 -15.00 -7.49
N SER A 217 -0.58 -14.14 -8.38
CA SER A 217 0.79 -13.63 -8.41
C SER A 217 0.77 -12.13 -8.11
N PRO A 218 1.62 -11.63 -7.20
CA PRO A 218 1.74 -10.19 -6.98
C PRO A 218 2.09 -9.51 -8.30
N LEU A 219 1.37 -8.46 -8.65
CA LEU A 219 1.74 -7.62 -9.77
C LEU A 219 2.90 -6.73 -9.35
N THR A 220 3.91 -6.63 -10.20
CA THR A 220 4.97 -5.64 -10.08
C THR A 220 4.68 -4.49 -11.03
N LEU A 221 4.75 -3.25 -10.57
CA LEU A 221 4.76 -2.09 -11.45
C LEU A 221 6.00 -2.10 -12.36
N ASP A 222 5.81 -2.34 -13.65
CA ASP A 222 6.84 -2.44 -14.70
C ASP A 222 7.44 -1.08 -15.09
N VAL A 223 6.66 -0.01 -14.97
CA VAL A 223 7.11 1.38 -15.17
C VAL A 223 7.76 2.00 -13.93
N ALA A 224 8.02 1.22 -12.88
CA ALA A 224 8.78 1.72 -11.73
C ALA A 224 10.20 2.16 -12.16
N GLY A 225 10.60 3.37 -11.78
CA GLY A 225 11.87 3.95 -12.22
C GLY A 225 11.89 5.48 -12.18
N SER A 226 12.98 6.06 -12.70
CA SER A 226 13.12 7.50 -12.90
C SER A 226 13.10 7.81 -14.40
N TRP A 227 12.24 8.74 -14.80
CA TRP A 227 11.89 9.01 -16.18
C TRP A 227 11.91 10.49 -16.49
N VAL A 228 12.23 10.82 -17.74
CA VAL A 228 11.95 12.12 -18.35
C VAL A 228 11.07 11.88 -19.57
N ASP A 229 10.01 12.65 -19.73
CA ASP A 229 9.21 12.59 -20.95
C ASP A 229 9.74 13.52 -22.06
N ASN A 230 9.16 13.40 -23.26
CA ASN A 230 9.45 14.25 -24.40
C ASN A 230 9.04 15.74 -24.22
N TRP A 231 8.35 16.08 -23.13
CA TRP A 231 8.00 17.45 -22.75
C TRP A 231 8.98 18.03 -21.73
N GLY A 232 9.95 17.25 -21.26
CA GLY A 232 10.93 17.64 -20.25
C GLY A 232 10.42 17.55 -18.81
N ALA A 233 9.26 16.93 -18.58
CA ALA A 233 8.78 16.65 -17.24
C ALA A 233 9.45 15.37 -16.70
N TYR A 234 9.77 15.41 -15.41
CA TYR A 234 10.45 14.34 -14.68
C TYR A 234 9.47 13.60 -13.79
N TYR A 235 9.63 12.28 -13.75
CA TYR A 235 8.82 11.39 -12.95
C TYR A 235 9.70 10.39 -12.20
N VAL A 236 9.40 10.17 -10.92
CA VAL A 236 9.90 9.01 -10.18
C VAL A 236 8.69 8.18 -9.79
N ILE A 237 8.67 6.93 -10.25
CA ILE A 237 7.54 6.02 -10.08
C ILE A 237 8.02 4.85 -9.22
N THR A 238 7.34 4.61 -8.10
CA THR A 238 7.54 3.44 -7.23
C THR A 238 6.24 2.66 -7.11
N GLN A 239 6.25 1.51 -6.42
CA GLN A 239 5.03 0.72 -6.19
C GLN A 239 3.93 1.53 -5.48
N ASP A 240 4.31 2.47 -4.61
CA ASP A 240 3.38 3.17 -3.72
C ASP A 240 3.21 4.66 -4.05
N LYS A 241 4.13 5.23 -4.85
CA LYS A 241 4.21 6.67 -5.05
C LYS A 241 4.53 7.03 -6.49
N TYR A 242 3.92 8.11 -6.94
CA TYR A 242 4.19 8.77 -8.21
C TYR A 242 4.61 10.21 -7.93
N TYR A 243 5.90 10.49 -8.10
CA TYR A 243 6.47 11.82 -7.95
C TYR A 243 6.54 12.46 -9.33
N GLY A 244 5.64 13.41 -9.59
CA GLY A 244 5.79 14.33 -10.71
C GLY A 244 6.73 15.49 -10.35
N SER A 245 7.06 16.32 -11.34
CA SER A 245 8.04 17.42 -11.16
C SER A 245 7.67 18.42 -10.05
N SER A 246 6.39 18.53 -9.69
CA SER A 246 5.93 19.40 -8.59
C SER A 246 4.80 18.82 -7.75
N SER A 247 4.53 17.53 -7.89
CA SER A 247 3.36 16.88 -7.31
C SER A 247 3.71 15.50 -6.78
N VAL A 248 3.08 15.11 -5.67
CA VAL A 248 3.19 13.76 -5.14
C VAL A 248 1.82 13.12 -5.16
N SER A 249 1.70 11.95 -5.76
CA SER A 249 0.48 11.15 -5.77
C SER A 249 0.75 9.78 -5.16
N THR A 250 -0.24 9.22 -4.48
CA THR A 250 -0.18 7.86 -3.93
C THR A 250 -0.69 6.88 -4.98
N VAL A 251 0.06 5.82 -5.25
CA VAL A 251 -0.42 4.69 -6.05
C VAL A 251 -1.35 3.89 -5.16
N VAL A 252 -2.64 3.87 -5.49
CA VAL A 252 -3.67 3.17 -4.70
C VAL A 252 -3.95 1.76 -5.22
N GLY A 253 -3.41 1.43 -6.39
CA GLY A 253 -3.50 0.12 -7.02
C GLY A 253 -3.03 0.18 -8.47
N HIS A 254 -2.67 -0.95 -9.04
CA HIS A 254 -2.25 -1.02 -10.43
C HIS A 254 -2.58 -2.37 -11.06
N GLY A 255 -2.74 -2.37 -12.39
CA GLY A 255 -2.78 -3.56 -13.20
C GLY A 255 -1.48 -3.77 -13.97
N PRO A 256 -1.50 -4.60 -15.03
CA PRO A 256 -0.34 -4.87 -15.85
C PRO A 256 0.17 -3.66 -16.66
N ASN A 257 -0.72 -2.74 -17.03
CA ASN A 257 -0.43 -1.63 -17.94
C ASN A 257 -1.11 -0.33 -17.54
N PHE A 258 -1.53 -0.23 -16.29
CA PHE A 258 -2.12 0.99 -15.73
C PHE A 258 -1.94 1.04 -14.22
N MET A 259 -2.02 2.23 -13.66
CA MET A 259 -2.12 2.47 -12.22
C MET A 259 -3.18 3.52 -11.91
N TYR A 260 -3.77 3.41 -10.73
CA TYR A 260 -4.63 4.42 -10.17
C TYR A 260 -3.84 5.27 -9.17
N LEU A 261 -3.95 6.58 -9.33
CA LEU A 261 -3.30 7.57 -8.48
C LEU A 261 -4.34 8.33 -7.68
N GLN A 262 -4.15 8.42 -6.37
CA GLN A 262 -4.78 9.46 -5.58
C GLN A 262 -3.86 10.69 -5.59
N GLN A 263 -4.37 11.80 -6.11
CA GLN A 263 -3.64 13.05 -6.15
C GLN A 263 -3.39 13.57 -4.74
N GLY A 264 -2.12 13.81 -4.39
CA GLY A 264 -1.73 14.41 -3.13
C GLY A 264 -1.53 15.92 -3.23
N GLU A 265 -0.79 16.48 -2.29
CA GLU A 265 -0.40 17.90 -2.30
C GLU A 265 0.45 18.26 -3.54
N GLY A 266 0.41 19.53 -3.94
CA GLY A 266 1.15 20.04 -5.11
C GLY A 266 0.54 19.63 -6.47
N THR A 267 -0.53 18.84 -6.49
CA THR A 267 -1.30 18.54 -7.71
C THR A 267 -2.34 19.62 -8.00
N TYR A 268 -2.91 19.63 -9.21
CA TYR A 268 -3.96 20.58 -9.59
C TYR A 268 -5.31 20.29 -8.90
N ALA A 269 -5.56 19.05 -8.45
CA ALA A 269 -6.78 18.66 -7.75
C ALA A 269 -6.49 17.64 -6.61
N PRO A 270 -5.92 18.10 -5.48
CA PRO A 270 -5.64 17.24 -4.33
C PRO A 270 -6.88 16.48 -3.86
N GLY A 271 -6.71 15.20 -3.53
CA GLY A 271 -7.79 14.28 -3.14
C GLY A 271 -8.57 13.66 -4.30
N SER A 272 -8.39 14.16 -5.53
CA SER A 272 -8.99 13.53 -6.72
C SER A 272 -8.23 12.28 -7.15
N TYR A 273 -8.85 11.47 -8.00
CA TYR A 273 -8.24 10.25 -8.53
C TYR A 273 -8.00 10.35 -10.03
N GLN A 274 -6.92 9.71 -10.48
CA GLN A 274 -6.53 9.63 -11.88
C GLN A 274 -6.12 8.21 -12.24
N LYS A 275 -6.13 7.92 -13.54
CA LYS A 275 -5.55 6.71 -14.09
C LYS A 275 -4.36 7.08 -14.97
N VAL A 276 -3.27 6.35 -14.83
CA VAL A 276 -2.16 6.40 -15.77
C VAL A 276 -2.09 5.06 -16.46
N GLU A 277 -2.12 5.05 -17.79
CA GLU A 277 -1.95 3.86 -18.63
C GLU A 277 -0.62 3.95 -19.37
N TRP A 278 -0.01 2.81 -19.68
CA TRP A 278 1.26 2.79 -20.40
C TRP A 278 1.41 1.59 -21.32
N THR A 279 2.33 1.68 -22.28
CA THR A 279 2.67 0.60 -23.21
C THR A 279 4.15 0.64 -23.56
N TRP A 280 4.79 -0.52 -23.58
CA TRP A 280 6.14 -0.67 -24.10
C TRP A 280 6.08 -0.90 -25.60
N ASP A 281 6.75 -0.05 -26.38
CA ASP A 281 7.01 -0.34 -27.78
C ASP A 281 8.42 -0.93 -27.91
N ALA A 282 8.48 -2.22 -28.26
CA ALA A 282 9.73 -2.93 -28.47
C ALA A 282 10.56 -2.37 -29.65
N THR A 283 9.91 -1.75 -30.64
CA THR A 283 10.58 -1.20 -31.84
C THR A 283 11.38 0.04 -31.47
N THR A 284 10.79 0.95 -30.72
CA THR A 284 11.46 2.18 -30.26
C THR A 284 12.21 2.00 -28.94
N SER A 285 11.96 0.88 -28.23
CA SER A 285 12.46 0.62 -26.88
C SER A 285 12.12 1.75 -25.91
N LYS A 286 10.87 2.20 -25.94
CA LYS A 286 10.35 3.30 -25.13
C LYS A 286 9.00 2.96 -24.52
N TRP A 287 8.74 3.54 -23.35
CA TRP A 287 7.41 3.53 -22.75
C TRP A 287 6.61 4.74 -23.24
N TYR A 288 5.37 4.48 -23.62
CA TYR A 288 4.38 5.51 -23.93
C TYR A 288 3.38 5.54 -22.78
N MET A 289 3.13 6.73 -22.25
CA MET A 289 2.30 6.92 -21.07
C MET A 289 1.19 7.93 -21.36
N CYS A 290 -0.01 7.61 -20.91
CA CYS A 290 -1.18 8.48 -20.92
C CYS A 290 -1.72 8.66 -19.51
N THR A 291 -1.94 9.91 -19.10
CA THR A 291 -2.63 10.22 -17.84
C THR A 291 -4.04 10.70 -18.15
N SER A 292 -5.03 9.96 -17.67
CA SER A 292 -6.44 10.33 -17.73
C SER A 292 -6.88 10.88 -16.38
N SER A 293 -7.21 12.17 -16.38
CA SER A 293 -7.94 12.77 -15.28
C SER A 293 -9.42 12.52 -15.47
N HIS A 294 -10.03 11.82 -14.52
CA HIS A 294 -11.47 11.64 -14.53
C HIS A 294 -12.19 12.68 -13.65
N GLY A 295 -11.46 13.58 -12.99
CA GLY A 295 -12.03 14.61 -12.12
C GLY A 295 -12.91 14.05 -10.99
N HIS A 296 -12.84 12.75 -10.72
CA HIS A 296 -13.69 12.08 -9.75
C HIS A 296 -13.11 12.17 -8.34
N ALA A 297 -14.01 12.30 -7.37
CA ALA A 297 -13.66 12.37 -5.96
C ALA A 297 -13.39 10.99 -5.32
N THR A 298 -13.63 9.89 -6.04
CA THR A 298 -13.53 8.51 -5.50
C THR A 298 -12.88 7.55 -6.49
N LEU A 299 -12.11 6.59 -5.97
CA LEU A 299 -11.51 5.52 -6.77
C LEU A 299 -12.56 4.65 -7.48
N ASP A 300 -13.66 4.30 -6.81
CA ASP A 300 -14.78 3.53 -7.38
C ASP A 300 -15.24 4.11 -8.73
N ALA A 301 -15.49 5.43 -8.77
CA ALA A 301 -15.90 6.11 -9.99
C ALA A 301 -14.84 6.02 -11.10
N VAL A 302 -13.55 6.17 -10.78
CA VAL A 302 -12.46 6.02 -11.77
C VAL A 302 -12.43 4.60 -12.33
N VAL A 303 -12.52 3.57 -11.48
CA VAL A 303 -12.50 2.17 -11.93
C VAL A 303 -13.69 1.87 -12.85
N LEU A 304 -14.89 2.34 -12.51
CA LEU A 304 -16.11 2.10 -13.29
C LEU A 304 -16.14 2.86 -14.63
N HIS A 305 -15.57 4.06 -14.68
CA HIS A 305 -15.61 4.92 -15.88
C HIS A 305 -14.35 4.83 -16.74
N SER A 306 -13.27 4.24 -16.21
CA SER A 306 -12.05 4.02 -16.98
C SER A 306 -12.13 2.69 -17.71
N THR A 307 -12.37 2.73 -19.01
CA THR A 307 -12.18 1.55 -19.86
C THR A 307 -10.69 1.24 -19.94
N ALA A 308 -10.29 0.05 -19.50
CA ALA A 308 -8.90 -0.40 -19.63
C ALA A 308 -8.48 -0.44 -21.11
N GLY A 309 -7.35 0.17 -21.40
CA GLY A 309 -6.67 -0.01 -22.68
C GLY A 309 -7.02 1.02 -23.77
N VAL A 310 -7.90 1.97 -23.49
CA VAL A 310 -8.34 2.97 -24.49
C VAL A 310 -7.23 3.94 -24.85
N HIS A 311 -6.28 4.18 -23.95
CA HIS A 311 -5.16 5.10 -24.21
C HIS A 311 -3.80 4.41 -24.34
N LEU A 312 -3.80 3.10 -24.63
CA LEU A 312 -2.56 2.39 -24.93
C LEU A 312 -2.03 2.83 -26.28
N HIS A 313 -0.71 3.01 -26.36
CA HIS A 313 -0.04 3.29 -27.61
C HIS A 313 -0.08 2.06 -28.51
N ASN A 314 -0.44 2.24 -29.77
CA ASN A 314 -0.24 1.25 -30.82
C ASN A 314 0.03 1.94 -32.17
N ALA A 315 0.38 1.15 -33.19
CA ALA A 315 0.74 1.66 -34.52
C ALA A 315 -0.33 2.56 -35.18
N THR A 316 -1.59 2.49 -34.73
CA THR A 316 -2.72 3.30 -35.22
C THR A 316 -3.28 4.26 -34.17
N HIS A 317 -2.72 4.29 -32.96
CA HIS A 317 -3.22 5.04 -31.82
C HIS A 317 -2.06 5.59 -30.99
N ASP A 318 -1.65 6.82 -31.28
CA ASP A 318 -0.55 7.50 -30.59
C ASP A 318 -1.02 8.70 -29.75
N GLN A 319 -2.29 8.65 -29.32
CA GLN A 319 -2.94 9.75 -28.61
C GLN A 319 -3.51 9.30 -27.26
N CYS A 320 -3.26 10.12 -26.25
CA CYS A 320 -3.91 10.14 -24.96
C CYS A 320 -5.15 11.06 -25.05
N GLY A 321 -6.22 10.56 -25.66
CA GLY A 321 -7.41 11.36 -25.97
C GLY A 321 -7.09 12.39 -27.06
N ALA A 322 -7.10 13.69 -26.71
CA ALA A 322 -6.80 14.78 -27.65
C ALA A 322 -5.31 15.18 -27.69
N PHE A 323 -4.47 14.59 -26.84
CA PHE A 323 -3.04 14.91 -26.72
C PHE A 323 -2.19 13.73 -27.17
N SER A 324 -0.95 13.97 -27.62
CA SER A 324 0.00 12.89 -27.86
C SER A 324 0.38 12.18 -26.56
N ASN A 325 0.70 10.89 -26.64
CA ASN A 325 1.27 10.18 -25.50
C ASN A 325 2.58 10.83 -25.03
N SER A 326 2.84 10.77 -23.73
CA SER A 326 4.15 11.11 -23.18
C SER A 326 5.10 9.95 -23.44
N VAL A 327 6.26 10.23 -24.02
CA VAL A 327 7.27 9.23 -24.34
C VAL A 327 8.34 9.25 -23.27
N LEU A 328 8.36 8.24 -22.40
CA LEU A 328 9.30 8.15 -21.30
C LEU A 328 10.64 7.64 -21.79
N SER A 329 11.70 8.38 -21.47
CA SER A 329 13.08 7.96 -21.59
C SER A 329 13.65 7.75 -20.20
N PRO A 330 14.42 6.67 -19.94
CA PRO A 330 15.09 6.48 -18.67
C PRO A 330 15.93 7.71 -18.36
N LEU A 331 15.76 8.28 -17.18
CA LEU A 331 16.60 9.38 -16.77
C LEU A 331 18.00 8.82 -16.46
N THR A 332 19.03 9.40 -17.07
CA THR A 332 20.42 9.08 -16.78
C THR A 332 21.00 10.09 -15.80
N LEU A 333 21.83 9.62 -14.88
CA LEU A 333 22.52 10.47 -13.93
C LEU A 333 23.79 11.03 -14.60
N ASP A 334 23.83 12.35 -14.83
CA ASP A 334 24.93 12.99 -15.57
C ASP A 334 26.25 13.05 -14.78
N VAL A 335 26.20 12.84 -13.46
CA VAL A 335 27.35 12.91 -12.55
C VAL A 335 27.84 11.54 -12.05
N THR A 336 27.61 10.46 -12.83
CA THR A 336 28.10 9.13 -12.45
C THR A 336 29.63 9.07 -12.26
N GLY A 337 30.06 8.17 -11.39
CA GLY A 337 31.48 7.93 -11.11
C GLY A 337 31.95 8.48 -9.77
N SER A 338 33.27 8.65 -9.65
CA SER A 338 33.95 8.99 -8.42
C SER A 338 34.49 10.43 -8.46
N TRP A 339 34.22 11.18 -7.39
CA TRP A 339 34.50 12.59 -7.27
C TRP A 339 35.15 12.89 -5.93
N VAL A 340 36.03 13.89 -5.89
CA VAL A 340 36.56 14.43 -4.64
C VAL A 340 36.19 15.90 -4.60
N ASP A 341 35.65 16.36 -3.48
CA ASP A 341 35.35 17.77 -3.33
C ASP A 341 36.55 18.61 -2.86
N ASN A 342 36.39 19.93 -2.86
CA ASN A 342 37.38 20.89 -2.37
C ASN A 342 37.71 20.76 -0.87
N PHE A 343 36.97 19.92 -0.12
CA PHE A 343 37.24 19.59 1.27
C PHE A 343 37.92 18.21 1.41
N GLY A 344 38.24 17.54 0.30
CA GLY A 344 38.87 16.21 0.29
C GLY A 344 37.91 15.06 0.60
N LYS A 345 36.59 15.31 0.59
CA LYS A 345 35.59 14.26 0.78
C LYS A 345 35.36 13.54 -0.54
N PHE A 346 35.34 12.21 -0.49
CA PHE A 346 35.07 11.34 -1.63
C PHE A 346 33.56 11.16 -1.79
N HIS A 347 33.09 11.25 -3.03
CA HIS A 347 31.71 11.02 -3.44
C HIS A 347 31.70 10.00 -4.58
N MET A 348 30.86 8.97 -4.48
CA MET A 348 30.63 8.04 -5.59
C MET A 348 29.15 8.02 -5.92
N PHE A 349 28.83 8.34 -7.17
CA PHE A 349 27.47 8.32 -7.70
C PHE A 349 27.29 7.13 -8.63
N ALA A 350 26.42 6.20 -8.24
CA ALA A 350 25.93 5.12 -9.07
C ALA A 350 24.43 5.32 -9.37
N SER A 351 23.85 4.48 -10.23
CA SER A 351 22.44 4.59 -10.63
C SER A 351 21.45 4.40 -9.47
N ASN A 352 21.85 3.75 -8.38
CA ASN A 352 21.00 3.40 -7.25
C ASN A 352 21.58 3.74 -5.86
N VAL A 353 22.84 4.17 -5.78
CA VAL A 353 23.51 4.45 -4.51
C VAL A 353 24.39 5.69 -4.61
N TRP A 354 24.33 6.53 -3.58
CA TRP A 354 25.29 7.58 -3.34
C TRP A 354 26.15 7.23 -2.11
N TYR A 355 27.46 7.31 -2.28
CA TYR A 355 28.42 7.15 -1.20
C TYR A 355 29.11 8.48 -0.96
N ALA A 356 29.20 8.88 0.30
CA ALA A 356 29.98 10.04 0.71
C ALA A 356 30.81 9.69 1.94
N GLY A 357 32.11 10.02 1.94
CA GLY A 357 33.01 9.66 3.02
C GLY A 357 34.32 10.45 3.04
N VAL A 358 34.93 10.56 4.21
CA VAL A 358 36.25 11.20 4.39
C VAL A 358 37.30 10.09 4.46
N ASN A 359 38.37 10.20 3.64
CA ASN A 359 39.56 9.35 3.72
C ASN A 359 39.33 7.82 3.70
N ASN A 360 38.45 7.31 2.84
CA ASN A 360 38.20 5.85 2.65
C ASN A 360 37.70 5.04 3.87
N VAL A 361 37.43 5.66 5.04
CA VAL A 361 37.24 4.90 6.30
C VAL A 361 35.80 4.94 6.83
N THR A 362 34.91 5.80 6.34
CA THR A 362 33.49 5.77 6.74
C THR A 362 32.59 6.22 5.60
N TYR A 363 31.79 5.30 5.06
CA TYR A 363 30.81 5.59 4.02
C TYR A 363 29.43 5.70 4.67
N SER A 364 28.78 6.86 4.55
CA SER A 364 27.32 6.85 4.63
C SER A 364 26.80 6.34 3.29
N THR A 365 26.33 5.10 3.26
CA THR A 365 25.53 4.59 2.14
C THR A 365 24.17 5.26 2.19
N SER A 366 23.78 5.91 1.10
CA SER A 366 22.43 6.44 0.97
C SER A 366 21.78 5.82 -0.26
N GLY A 367 20.61 5.22 -0.07
CA GLY A 367 19.81 4.72 -1.18
C GLY A 367 19.28 5.90 -1.98
N ILE A 368 19.49 5.89 -3.30
CA ILE A 368 18.87 6.88 -4.19
C ILE A 368 17.43 6.46 -4.39
N ILE A 369 16.50 7.36 -4.06
CA ILE A 369 15.06 7.10 -4.19
C ILE A 369 14.55 7.53 -5.56
N GLY A 370 15.21 8.52 -6.13
CA GLY A 370 14.93 9.07 -7.44
C GLY A 370 15.85 10.24 -7.73
N PHE A 371 15.95 10.61 -8.99
CA PHE A 371 16.75 11.75 -9.42
C PHE A 371 16.06 12.52 -10.55
N GLY A 372 16.47 13.77 -10.70
CA GLY A 372 16.27 14.64 -11.85
C GLY A 372 17.61 14.86 -12.56
N PRO A 373 17.65 15.67 -13.62
CA PRO A 373 18.88 15.91 -14.40
C PRO A 373 19.99 16.58 -13.57
N ASN A 374 19.60 17.39 -12.59
CA ASN A 374 20.50 18.20 -11.76
C ASN A 374 20.31 17.96 -10.26
N TYR A 375 19.60 16.90 -9.87
CA TYR A 375 19.40 16.59 -8.46
C TYR A 375 19.10 15.11 -8.21
N MET A 376 19.30 14.63 -6.99
CA MET A 376 18.82 13.34 -6.50
C MET A 376 18.26 13.47 -5.09
N PHE A 377 17.31 12.61 -4.75
CA PHE A 377 16.86 12.40 -3.39
C PHE A 377 17.49 11.15 -2.82
N VAL A 378 18.09 11.28 -1.65
CA VAL A 378 18.78 10.18 -0.95
C VAL A 378 18.23 10.03 0.46
N ILE A 379 18.11 8.78 0.92
CA ILE A 379 17.84 8.47 2.33
C ILE A 379 19.17 8.19 3.01
N LYS A 380 19.50 8.92 4.08
CA LYS A 380 20.69 8.61 4.88
C LYS A 380 20.55 7.25 5.55
N GLY A 381 21.49 6.35 5.23
CA GLY A 381 21.56 5.01 5.82
C GLY A 381 21.83 5.00 7.33
N GLU A 382 21.59 3.83 7.93
CA GLU A 382 21.87 3.55 9.34
C GLU A 382 23.37 3.74 9.66
N GLY A 383 23.67 4.31 10.84
CA GLY A 383 25.05 4.59 11.27
C GLY A 383 25.49 6.06 11.23
N THR A 384 24.61 6.97 10.80
CA THR A 384 24.80 8.42 10.99
C THR A 384 23.87 8.94 12.09
N ASN A 385 24.25 10.04 12.78
CA ASN A 385 23.41 10.72 13.79
C ASN A 385 22.07 11.26 13.22
N ALA A 386 21.77 11.01 11.94
CA ALA A 386 20.60 11.47 11.19
C ALA A 386 19.99 10.35 10.33
N SER A 387 20.06 9.09 10.77
CA SER A 387 19.34 7.98 10.14
C SER A 387 17.86 8.31 9.99
N GLY A 388 17.29 8.03 8.81
CA GLY A 388 15.90 8.36 8.50
C GLY A 388 15.64 9.83 8.13
N THR A 389 16.68 10.58 7.80
CA THR A 389 16.55 11.90 7.16
C THR A 389 16.72 11.81 5.64
N TYR A 390 16.01 12.67 4.92
CA TYR A 390 16.09 12.77 3.47
C TYR A 390 16.99 13.94 3.08
N GLU A 391 17.83 13.75 2.07
CA GLU A 391 18.63 14.82 1.49
C GLU A 391 18.31 14.99 0.02
N LYS A 392 18.26 16.24 -0.41
CA LYS A 392 18.34 16.59 -1.83
C LYS A 392 19.79 16.94 -2.12
N VAL A 393 20.41 16.19 -3.03
CA VAL A 393 21.73 16.53 -3.57
C VAL A 393 21.49 17.16 -4.92
N GLU A 394 21.95 18.39 -5.15
CA GLU A 394 21.81 19.10 -6.42
C GLU A 394 23.19 19.38 -7.01
N TRP A 395 23.30 19.45 -8.32
CA TRP A 395 24.54 19.79 -9.00
C TRP A 395 24.31 20.70 -10.19
N THR A 396 25.34 21.46 -10.57
CA THR A 396 25.33 22.25 -11.80
C THR A 396 26.71 22.29 -12.44
N TRP A 397 26.76 22.24 -13.77
CA TRP A 397 27.99 22.36 -14.53
C TRP A 397 28.29 23.82 -14.80
N HIS A 398 29.50 24.26 -14.46
CA HIS A 398 29.95 25.60 -14.80
C HIS A 398 30.89 25.56 -16.00
N SER A 399 30.38 25.97 -17.16
CA SER A 399 31.07 25.89 -18.44
C SER A 399 32.40 26.64 -18.50
N ASN A 400 32.51 27.79 -17.80
CA ASN A 400 33.72 28.61 -17.85
C ASN A 400 34.89 28.01 -17.06
N SER A 401 34.62 27.23 -16.02
CA SER A 401 35.65 26.58 -15.21
C SER A 401 35.79 25.08 -15.52
N SER A 402 34.84 24.50 -16.24
CA SER A 402 34.72 23.06 -16.45
C SER A 402 34.69 22.28 -15.14
N ILE A 403 33.88 22.76 -14.18
CA ILE A 403 33.75 22.15 -12.85
C ILE A 403 32.28 21.96 -12.50
N TRP A 404 31.97 20.86 -11.81
CA TRP A 404 30.67 20.63 -11.19
C TRP A 404 30.63 21.25 -9.79
N TYR A 405 29.57 21.99 -9.50
CA TYR A 405 29.22 22.41 -8.15
C TYR A 405 28.16 21.46 -7.61
N MET A 406 28.28 21.09 -6.34
CA MET A 406 27.33 20.25 -5.64
C MET A 406 26.79 20.96 -4.41
N CYS A 407 25.51 20.74 -4.18
CA CYS A 407 24.73 21.24 -3.06
C CYS A 407 24.09 20.06 -2.34
N THR A 408 24.08 20.05 -1.01
CA THR A 408 23.31 19.07 -0.23
C THR A 408 22.39 19.79 0.72
N THR A 409 21.08 19.59 0.56
CA THR A 409 20.05 20.15 1.43
C THR A 409 19.42 19.03 2.24
N THR A 410 19.64 19.04 3.56
CA THR A 410 19.02 18.07 4.47
C THR A 410 17.60 18.51 4.83
N HIS A 411 16.60 17.69 4.51
CA HIS A 411 15.19 17.96 4.78
C HIS A 411 14.72 17.36 6.11
N GLY A 412 15.53 17.45 7.19
CA GLY A 412 15.18 16.97 8.53
C GLY A 412 14.55 15.55 8.57
N HIS A 413 13.78 15.25 9.62
CA HIS A 413 12.90 14.07 9.69
C HIS A 413 11.55 14.29 8.99
N ALA A 414 11.50 15.16 7.98
CA ALA A 414 10.29 15.28 7.17
C ALA A 414 10.14 13.99 6.34
N SER A 415 8.91 13.56 6.03
CA SER A 415 8.70 12.43 5.11
C SER A 415 9.33 12.74 3.73
N LEU A 416 9.59 11.70 2.93
CA LEU A 416 10.02 11.86 1.54
C LEU A 416 9.10 12.80 0.77
N ASP A 417 7.79 12.63 0.94
CA ASP A 417 6.75 13.47 0.34
C ASP A 417 7.01 14.95 0.65
N ALA A 418 7.29 15.27 1.92
CA ALA A 418 7.59 16.64 2.34
C ALA A 418 8.94 17.15 1.80
N ALA A 419 9.95 16.29 1.65
CA ALA A 419 11.22 16.64 1.04
C ALA A 419 11.05 17.01 -0.45
N VAL A 420 10.29 16.21 -1.20
CA VAL A 420 9.97 16.47 -2.61
C VAL A 420 9.14 17.75 -2.76
N LEU A 421 8.08 17.92 -1.98
CA LEU A 421 7.21 19.11 -2.03
C LEU A 421 7.91 20.41 -1.64
N ARG A 422 8.87 20.36 -0.69
CA ARG A 422 9.65 21.55 -0.31
C ARG A 422 10.74 21.88 -1.31
N SER A 423 11.24 20.88 -2.03
CA SER A 423 12.35 21.05 -2.99
C SER A 423 11.99 21.91 -4.21
N THR A 424 10.71 22.06 -4.52
CA THR A 424 10.19 22.89 -5.62
C THR A 424 10.03 24.36 -5.23
N LEU A 425 10.03 24.68 -3.94
CA LEU A 425 9.79 26.04 -3.43
C LEU A 425 11.05 26.88 -3.25
N GLY A 426 12.24 26.34 -3.46
CA GLY A 426 13.47 27.14 -3.49
C GLY A 426 14.73 26.36 -3.19
N VAL A 427 15.67 26.40 -4.12
CA VAL A 427 17.05 26.90 -4.01
C VAL A 427 17.67 26.59 -5.37
N HIS A 428 17.77 27.61 -6.23
CA HIS A 428 18.49 27.48 -7.49
C HIS A 428 19.99 27.61 -7.22
N VAL A 429 20.79 26.69 -7.75
CA VAL A 429 22.26 26.79 -7.86
C VAL A 429 22.67 27.86 -8.92
N GLY A 430 21.83 28.88 -9.16
CA GLY A 430 21.91 29.75 -10.34
C GLY A 430 22.28 31.21 -10.07
N ASN A 431 22.29 31.70 -8.83
CA ASN A 431 22.57 33.11 -8.57
C ASN A 431 24.05 33.34 -8.25
N ARG A 432 24.83 33.69 -9.28
CA ARG A 432 26.28 34.04 -9.24
C ARG A 432 26.70 35.04 -8.15
N SER A 433 25.77 35.76 -7.53
CA SER A 433 26.08 36.77 -6.51
C SER A 433 26.14 36.23 -5.08
N GLN A 434 25.74 34.98 -4.85
CA GLN A 434 25.85 34.31 -3.56
C GLN A 434 26.36 32.88 -3.80
N ASP A 435 27.64 32.63 -3.55
CA ASP A 435 28.26 31.29 -3.50
C ASP A 435 27.70 30.46 -2.33
N LYS A 436 26.38 30.35 -2.24
CA LYS A 436 25.71 29.66 -1.15
C LYS A 436 24.56 28.80 -1.64
N CYS A 437 24.63 27.56 -1.19
CA CYS A 437 23.53 26.64 -1.04
C CYS A 437 22.71 27.02 0.19
N GLY A 438 21.85 28.03 0.08
CA GLY A 438 21.19 28.60 1.27
C GLY A 438 22.21 29.23 2.23
N ASP A 439 22.36 28.68 3.45
CA ASP A 439 23.36 29.14 4.45
C ASP A 439 24.70 28.36 4.38
N VAL A 440 24.85 27.40 3.47
CA VAL A 440 26.02 26.51 3.40
C VAL A 440 26.92 26.85 2.21
N LEU A 441 28.24 26.74 2.41
CA LEU A 441 29.26 26.92 1.37
C LEU A 441 29.07 25.91 0.24
N ASN A 442 29.22 26.36 -1.01
CA ASN A 442 29.19 25.50 -2.19
C ASN A 442 30.35 24.48 -2.17
N THR A 443 30.04 23.23 -2.51
CA THR A 443 31.02 22.15 -2.63
C THR A 443 31.44 22.01 -4.08
N VAL A 444 32.75 22.09 -4.36
CA VAL A 444 33.30 22.02 -5.73
C VAL A 444 33.78 20.59 -5.97
N MET A 445 33.26 19.89 -6.98
CA MET A 445 33.59 18.49 -7.27
C MET A 445 34.62 18.37 -8.40
N TYR A 446 35.69 17.62 -8.13
CA TYR A 446 36.71 17.26 -9.11
C TYR A 446 36.59 15.77 -9.45
N PRO A 447 36.62 15.39 -10.75
CA PRO A 447 36.60 13.98 -11.13
C PRO A 447 37.87 13.29 -10.64
N VAL A 448 37.73 12.11 -10.04
CA VAL A 448 38.90 11.29 -9.67
C VAL A 448 39.37 10.54 -10.92
N SER A 449 40.39 11.07 -11.58
CA SER A 449 41.12 10.32 -12.61
C SER A 449 41.95 9.24 -11.91
N PHE A 450 41.40 8.02 -11.81
CA PHE A 450 42.19 6.86 -11.39
C PHE A 450 43.23 6.53 -12.48
N SER A 451 44.47 6.98 -12.31
CA SER A 451 45.59 6.22 -12.84
C SER A 451 45.72 4.98 -11.96
N PHE A 452 45.20 3.85 -12.42
CA PHE A 452 45.31 2.57 -11.72
C PHE A 452 46.78 2.29 -11.35
N ASN A 453 47.07 2.26 -10.04
CA ASN A 453 48.22 1.54 -9.48
C ASN A 453 47.64 0.24 -8.88
N PRO A 454 48.05 -0.96 -9.33
CA PRO A 454 47.28 -2.18 -9.11
C PRO A 454 47.49 -2.72 -7.68
N VAL A 455 46.60 -2.36 -6.77
CA VAL A 455 46.37 -3.12 -5.52
C VAL A 455 44.87 -3.24 -5.27
N ALA A 456 44.18 -3.92 -6.19
CA ALA A 456 42.80 -4.37 -6.01
C ALA A 456 42.82 -5.79 -5.43
N LYS A 457 42.71 -5.92 -4.10
CA LYS A 457 42.41 -7.20 -3.44
C LYS A 457 41.77 -6.96 -2.07
N LEU A 458 40.57 -6.39 -2.03
CA LEU A 458 39.77 -6.41 -0.79
C LEU A 458 38.23 -6.27 -0.95
N ILE A 459 37.67 -6.47 -2.15
CA ILE A 459 36.21 -6.50 -2.36
C ILE A 459 35.81 -7.79 -3.10
N SER A 460 36.26 -8.93 -2.57
CA SER A 460 35.77 -10.25 -2.98
C SER A 460 35.50 -11.17 -1.78
N SER A 461 35.30 -10.63 -0.57
CA SER A 461 35.07 -11.43 0.64
C SER A 461 33.81 -11.06 1.44
N ILE A 462 32.81 -10.42 0.81
CA ILE A 462 31.47 -10.22 1.42
C ILE A 462 30.37 -10.80 0.52
N GLN A 463 30.67 -11.92 -0.16
CA GLN A 463 29.66 -12.86 -0.63
C GLN A 463 30.22 -14.27 -0.47
N ASN A 464 30.01 -14.81 0.73
CA ASN A 464 29.79 -16.23 1.02
C ASN A 464 28.83 -16.30 2.20
#